data_AF-A0A1G8XUM0-F1
#
_entry.id   AF-A0A1G8XUM0-F1
#
_cell.length_a   1.000
_cell.length_b   1.000
_cell.length_c   1.000
_cell.angle_alpha   90.00
_cell.angle_beta   90.00
_cell.angle_gamma   90.00
#
_symmetry.space_group_name_H-M   'P 1'
#
loop_
_entity.id
_entity.type
_entity.pdbx_description
1 polymer ?
#
loop_
_entity_poly.entity_id
_entity_poly.type
_entity_poly.pdbx_seq_one_letter_code
_entity_poly.pdbx_strand_id
1 'polypeptide(L)'
;MTTELLITAIPLFGLLGIAVVFDLLRHRIPNLLILLGLALGFVSQAYVAGWSGLGNAFQGMAVGFAVFLPLYALGGMAAGDVKLMAMAGAFLSPWDALWAAAFSLIAGGVCGFLIVLFRGQLPLTLARYGLMFKARAYLAPASHEVAGKPFPYSVAVLLGTLGSVYWMNFS
;
A
#
# COMPACT_ATOMS: atom_id res chain seq x y z
N MET A 1 26.92 2.06 6.02
CA MET A 1 25.60 1.64 6.51
C MET A 1 24.61 2.82 6.54
N THR A 2 24.90 3.96 7.19
CA THR A 2 23.96 5.09 7.26
C THR A 2 23.73 5.81 5.92
N THR A 3 24.75 5.96 5.07
CA THR A 3 24.64 6.67 3.78
C THR A 3 23.78 5.94 2.75
N GLU A 4 23.93 4.62 2.63
CA GLU A 4 23.13 3.78 1.73
C GLU A 4 21.65 3.75 2.12
N LEU A 5 21.40 3.74 3.44
CA LEU A 5 20.07 3.84 4.01
C LEU A 5 19.43 5.19 3.68
N LEU A 6 20.20 6.29 3.75
CA LEU A 6 19.70 7.62 3.36
C LEU A 6 19.39 7.71 1.85
N ILE A 7 20.24 7.10 1.00
CA ILE A 7 20.06 7.11 -0.47
C ILE A 7 18.76 6.43 -0.89
N THR A 8 18.34 5.38 -0.19
CA THR A 8 17.11 4.63 -0.48
C THR A 8 15.90 5.19 0.27
N ALA A 9 16.05 5.58 1.54
CA ALA A 9 14.96 6.06 2.39
C ALA A 9 14.44 7.44 2.00
N ILE A 10 15.32 8.40 1.65
CA ILE A 10 14.91 9.76 1.29
C ILE A 10 13.94 9.77 0.09
N PRO A 11 14.28 9.14 -1.06
CA PRO A 11 13.35 9.11 -2.19
C PRO A 11 12.11 8.28 -1.88
N LEU A 12 12.23 7.16 -1.15
CA LEU A 12 11.10 6.33 -0.76
C LEU A 12 10.07 7.13 0.08
N PHE A 13 10.50 7.77 1.15
CA PHE A 13 9.60 8.57 2.00
C PHE A 13 9.05 9.79 1.28
N GLY A 14 9.85 10.44 0.42
CA GLY A 14 9.37 11.53 -0.43
C GLY A 14 8.25 11.07 -1.37
N LEU A 15 8.42 9.94 -2.05
CA LEU A 15 7.42 9.37 -2.96
C LEU A 15 6.17 8.90 -2.22
N LEU A 16 6.32 8.24 -1.07
CA LEU A 16 5.20 7.82 -0.23
C LEU A 16 4.43 9.02 0.32
N GLY A 17 5.13 10.09 0.73
CA GLY A 17 4.50 11.34 1.15
C GLY A 17 3.70 11.99 0.03
N ILE A 18 4.27 12.08 -1.17
CA ILE A 18 3.56 12.57 -2.36
C ILE A 18 2.35 11.67 -2.65
N ALA A 19 2.51 10.34 -2.59
CA ALA A 19 1.41 9.42 -2.82
C ALA A 19 0.28 9.62 -1.81
N VAL A 20 0.57 9.77 -0.52
CA VAL A 20 -0.40 10.09 0.53
C VAL A 20 -1.13 11.40 0.22
N VAL A 21 -0.42 12.44 -0.21
CA VAL A 21 -1.05 13.73 -0.59
C VAL A 21 -1.98 13.56 -1.79
N PHE A 22 -1.56 12.84 -2.83
CA PHE A 22 -2.39 12.56 -4.01
C PHE A 22 -3.60 11.68 -3.67
N ASP A 23 -3.42 10.71 -2.78
CA ASP A 23 -4.47 9.80 -2.34
C ASP A 23 -5.51 10.54 -1.48
N LEU A 24 -5.07 11.45 -0.61
CA LEU A 24 -5.95 12.32 0.18
C LEU A 24 -6.69 13.38 -0.66
N LEU A 25 -6.02 13.98 -1.65
CA LEU A 25 -6.59 15.07 -2.45
C LEU A 25 -7.43 14.57 -3.63
N ARG A 26 -7.00 13.49 -4.28
CA ARG A 26 -7.58 13.01 -5.54
C ARG A 26 -8.09 11.57 -5.48
N HIS A 27 -7.93 10.87 -4.34
CA HIS A 27 -8.34 9.47 -4.18
C HIS A 27 -7.83 8.54 -5.28
N ARG A 28 -6.71 8.93 -5.91
CA ARG A 28 -6.07 8.23 -7.01
C ARG A 28 -4.58 8.50 -6.98
N ILE A 29 -3.82 7.42 -6.85
CA ILE A 29 -2.37 7.44 -6.97
C ILE A 29 -2.04 7.44 -8.47
N PRO A 30 -1.36 8.46 -9.00
CA PRO A 30 -1.01 8.52 -10.41
C PRO A 30 0.00 7.43 -10.77
N ASN A 31 -0.26 6.66 -11.83
CA ASN A 31 0.66 5.63 -12.32
C ASN A 31 2.07 6.18 -12.65
N LEU A 32 2.16 7.47 -13.02
CA LEU A 32 3.43 8.14 -13.26
C LEU A 32 4.31 8.20 -12.00
N LEU A 33 3.72 8.42 -10.83
CA LEU A 33 4.44 8.43 -9.56
C LEU A 33 4.99 7.04 -9.23
N ILE A 34 4.19 6.00 -9.46
CA ILE A 34 4.61 4.60 -9.31
C ILE A 34 5.75 4.28 -10.26
N LEU A 35 5.66 4.68 -11.53
CA LEU A 35 6.69 4.42 -12.53
C LEU A 35 8.01 5.14 -12.19
N LEU A 36 7.94 6.42 -11.80
CA LEU A 36 9.10 7.19 -11.36
C LEU A 36 9.71 6.59 -10.09
N GLY A 37 8.86 6.16 -9.15
CA GLY A 37 9.31 5.52 -7.94
C GLY A 37 10.03 4.20 -8.20
N LEU A 38 9.48 3.35 -9.06
CA LEU A 38 10.16 2.12 -9.48
C LEU A 38 11.51 2.44 -10.11
N ALA A 39 11.57 3.38 -11.05
CA ALA A 39 12.85 3.77 -11.67
C ALA A 39 13.89 4.22 -10.63
N LEU A 40 13.48 5.05 -9.67
CA LEU A 40 14.34 5.50 -8.56
C LEU A 40 14.73 4.35 -7.61
N GLY A 41 13.85 3.38 -7.37
CA GLY A 41 14.12 2.20 -6.55
C GLY A 41 15.18 1.31 -7.19
N PHE A 42 15.03 1.01 -8.48
CA PHE A 42 16.02 0.24 -9.23
C PHE A 42 17.36 0.97 -9.34
N VAL A 43 17.37 2.29 -9.58
CA VAL A 43 18.61 3.08 -9.64
C VAL A 43 19.30 3.14 -8.28
N SER A 44 18.56 3.34 -7.20
CA SER A 44 19.13 3.40 -5.84
C SER A 44 19.71 2.05 -5.42
N GLN A 45 19.00 0.95 -5.67
CA GLN A 45 19.51 -0.39 -5.40
C GLN A 45 20.71 -0.76 -6.28
N ALA A 46 20.70 -0.37 -7.56
CA ALA A 46 21.84 -0.54 -8.46
C ALA A 46 23.06 0.28 -8.00
N TYR A 47 22.84 1.46 -7.42
CA TYR A 47 23.92 2.30 -6.90
C TYR A 47 24.52 1.75 -5.62
N VAL A 48 23.70 1.19 -4.73
CA VAL A 48 24.12 0.64 -3.44
C VAL A 48 24.81 -0.73 -3.59
N ALA A 49 24.20 -1.65 -4.34
CA ALA A 49 24.64 -3.04 -4.42
C ALA A 49 24.95 -3.53 -5.85
N GLY A 50 24.93 -2.65 -6.85
CA GLY A 50 25.25 -3.03 -8.24
C GLY A 50 24.24 -4.03 -8.82
N TRP A 51 24.74 -5.05 -9.49
CA TRP A 51 23.91 -6.09 -10.13
C TRP A 51 23.09 -6.94 -9.14
N SER A 52 23.60 -7.20 -7.93
CA SER A 52 22.83 -7.92 -6.91
C SER A 52 21.70 -7.05 -6.35
N GLY A 53 21.91 -5.73 -6.26
CA GLY A 53 20.89 -4.77 -5.89
C GLY A 53 19.70 -4.75 -6.85
N LEU A 54 19.93 -4.84 -8.16
CA LEU A 54 18.85 -4.96 -9.15
C LEU A 54 18.00 -6.24 -8.93
N GLY A 55 18.65 -7.36 -8.59
CA GLY A 55 17.96 -8.60 -8.23
C GLY A 55 17.09 -8.43 -6.98
N ASN A 56 17.63 -7.77 -5.95
CA ASN A 56 16.91 -7.48 -4.72
C ASN A 56 15.72 -6.55 -4.97
N ALA A 57 15.87 -5.50 -5.77
CA ALA A 57 14.79 -4.59 -6.16
C ALA A 57 13.65 -5.33 -6.87
N PHE A 58 13.99 -6.24 -7.79
CA PHE A 58 12.99 -7.03 -8.50
C PHE A 58 12.26 -8.00 -7.57
N GLN A 59 12.99 -8.68 -6.69
CA GLN A 59 12.42 -9.59 -5.70
C GLN A 59 11.54 -8.83 -4.69
N GLY A 60 12.00 -7.69 -4.16
CA GLY A 60 11.22 -6.86 -3.24
C GLY A 60 9.95 -6.29 -3.88
N MET A 61 10.03 -5.85 -5.13
CA MET A 61 8.85 -5.46 -5.92
C MET A 61 7.88 -6.62 -6.09
N ALA A 62 8.38 -7.80 -6.49
CA ALA A 62 7.56 -8.99 -6.69
C ALA A 62 6.89 -9.43 -5.39
N VAL A 63 7.61 -9.39 -4.26
CA VAL A 63 7.08 -9.65 -2.92
C VAL A 63 5.96 -8.68 -2.57
N GLY A 64 6.21 -7.37 -2.66
CA GLY A 64 5.22 -6.34 -2.32
C GLY A 64 3.94 -6.47 -3.16
N PHE A 65 4.10 -6.79 -4.45
CA PHE A 65 2.99 -7.08 -5.35
C PHE A 65 2.26 -8.37 -4.97
N ALA A 66 2.98 -9.47 -4.76
CA ALA A 66 2.42 -10.79 -4.50
C ALA A 66 1.66 -10.86 -3.17
N VAL A 67 2.08 -10.13 -2.14
CA VAL A 67 1.36 -10.09 -0.86
C VAL A 67 0.02 -9.34 -1.00
N PHE A 68 -0.02 -8.29 -1.81
CA PHE A 68 -1.21 -7.45 -1.96
C PHE A 68 -2.16 -7.94 -3.06
N LEU A 69 -1.69 -8.76 -3.99
CA LEU A 69 -2.49 -9.32 -5.09
C LEU A 69 -3.70 -10.15 -4.62
N PRO A 70 -3.59 -11.07 -3.63
CA PRO A 70 -4.74 -11.82 -3.12
C PRO A 70 -5.81 -10.90 -2.52
N LEU A 71 -5.39 -9.85 -1.80
CA LEU A 71 -6.32 -8.89 -1.19
C LEU A 71 -7.05 -8.06 -2.24
N TYR A 72 -6.35 -7.67 -3.31
CA TYR A 72 -6.96 -7.02 -4.45
C TYR A 72 -7.97 -7.92 -5.17
N ALA A 73 -7.62 -9.19 -5.40
CA ALA A 73 -8.51 -10.16 -6.03
C ALA A 73 -9.78 -10.43 -5.20
N LEU A 74 -9.68 -10.37 -3.87
CA LEU A 74 -10.83 -10.47 -2.95
C LEU A 74 -11.63 -9.15 -2.84
N GLY A 75 -11.25 -8.10 -3.56
CA GLY A 75 -11.94 -6.81 -3.58
C GLY A 75 -11.72 -5.95 -2.32
N GLY A 76 -10.72 -6.29 -1.49
CA GLY A 76 -10.43 -5.58 -0.24
C GLY A 76 -9.59 -4.31 -0.40
N MET A 77 -9.04 -4.05 -1.59
CA MET A 77 -8.04 -3.01 -1.83
C MET A 77 -8.12 -2.45 -3.25
N ALA A 78 -7.67 -1.20 -3.48
CA ALA A 78 -7.60 -0.63 -4.82
C ALA A 78 -6.33 -1.06 -5.58
N ALA A 79 -6.41 -1.14 -6.90
CA ALA A 79 -5.25 -1.47 -7.75
C ALA A 79 -4.08 -0.49 -7.59
N GLY A 80 -4.34 0.75 -7.14
CA GLY A 80 -3.31 1.74 -6.84
C GLY A 80 -2.42 1.34 -5.67
N ASP A 81 -3.01 0.78 -4.61
CA ASP A 81 -2.32 0.44 -3.37
C ASP A 81 -1.36 -0.74 -3.56
N VAL A 82 -1.79 -1.74 -4.34
CA VAL A 82 -0.95 -2.88 -4.75
C VAL A 82 0.30 -2.39 -5.48
N LYS A 83 0.11 -1.47 -6.43
CA LYS A 83 1.21 -0.90 -7.22
C LYS A 83 2.13 -0.02 -6.36
N LEU A 84 1.58 0.70 -5.40
CA LEU A 84 2.35 1.51 -4.48
C LEU A 84 3.21 0.62 -3.57
N MET A 85 2.67 -0.49 -3.06
CA MET A 85 3.45 -1.45 -2.28
C MET A 85 4.54 -2.13 -3.12
N ALA A 86 4.25 -2.45 -4.38
CA ALA A 86 5.26 -2.97 -5.31
C ALA A 86 6.39 -1.95 -5.56
N MET A 87 6.03 -0.66 -5.70
CA MET A 87 7.01 0.43 -5.83
C MET A 87 7.85 0.58 -4.57
N ALA A 88 7.23 0.57 -3.38
CA ALA A 88 7.95 0.61 -2.10
C ALA A 88 8.89 -0.61 -1.93
N GLY A 89 8.44 -1.80 -2.34
CA GLY A 89 9.22 -3.02 -2.34
C GLY A 89 10.47 -2.96 -3.21
N ALA A 90 10.50 -2.14 -4.28
CA ALA A 90 11.70 -1.97 -5.10
C ALA A 90 12.85 -1.22 -4.39
N PHE A 91 12.55 -0.44 -3.36
CA PHE A 91 13.55 0.25 -2.53
C PHE A 91 14.04 -0.62 -1.36
N LEU A 92 13.29 -1.66 -1.02
CA LEU A 92 13.50 -2.50 0.16
C LEU A 92 14.11 -3.84 -0.25
N SER A 93 14.81 -4.50 0.67
CA SER A 93 15.19 -5.89 0.47
C SER A 93 13.93 -6.77 0.46
N PRO A 94 13.95 -7.98 -0.13
CA PRO A 94 12.78 -8.85 -0.19
C PRO A 94 12.19 -9.18 1.19
N TRP A 95 13.05 -9.34 2.20
CA TRP A 95 12.65 -9.58 3.58
C TRP A 95 11.98 -8.35 4.20
N ASP A 96 12.55 -7.16 3.97
CA ASP A 96 12.02 -5.90 4.49
C ASP A 96 10.69 -5.53 3.81
N ALA A 97 10.57 -5.84 2.51
CA ALA A 97 9.32 -5.69 1.77
C ALA A 97 8.21 -6.59 2.32
N LEU A 98 8.51 -7.82 2.75
CA LEU A 98 7.55 -8.70 3.43
C LEU A 98 7.06 -8.08 4.75
N TRP A 99 7.99 -7.60 5.58
CA TRP A 99 7.63 -6.97 6.86
C TRP A 99 6.83 -5.69 6.65
N ALA A 100 7.28 -4.81 5.76
CA ALA A 100 6.56 -3.60 5.40
C ALA A 100 5.16 -3.93 4.85
N ALA A 101 5.02 -4.95 4.00
CA ALA A 101 3.72 -5.41 3.51
C ALA A 101 2.84 -5.87 4.67
N ALA A 102 3.35 -6.74 5.55
CA ALA A 102 2.60 -7.29 6.67
C ALA A 102 2.15 -6.20 7.65
N PHE A 103 3.04 -5.28 8.04
CA PHE A 103 2.70 -4.15 8.91
C PHE A 103 1.67 -3.22 8.26
N SER A 104 1.81 -2.94 6.96
CA SER A 104 0.83 -2.15 6.21
C SER A 104 -0.54 -2.83 6.17
N LEU A 105 -0.55 -4.16 6.05
CA LEU A 105 -1.76 -4.98 6.03
C LEU A 105 -2.48 -4.99 7.37
N ILE A 106 -1.73 -5.12 8.46
CA ILE A 106 -2.24 -5.01 9.83
C ILE A 106 -2.78 -3.60 10.06
N ALA A 107 -2.02 -2.55 9.74
CA ALA A 107 -2.45 -1.16 9.89
C ALA A 107 -3.70 -0.87 9.06
N GLY A 108 -3.73 -1.29 7.80
CA GLY A 108 -4.88 -1.15 6.91
C GLY A 108 -6.11 -1.93 7.40
N GLY A 109 -5.91 -3.14 7.93
CA GLY A 109 -6.96 -3.96 8.53
C GLY A 109 -7.54 -3.34 9.80
N VAL A 110 -6.69 -2.84 10.70
CA VAL A 110 -7.10 -2.15 11.92
C VAL A 110 -7.83 -0.85 11.58
N CYS A 111 -7.30 -0.02 10.67
CA CYS A 111 -7.99 1.18 10.20
C CYS A 111 -9.33 0.85 9.56
N GLY A 112 -9.40 -0.16 8.68
CA GLY A 112 -10.65 -0.63 8.09
C GLY A 112 -11.67 -1.08 9.14
N PHE A 113 -11.23 -1.86 10.12
CA PHE A 113 -12.06 -2.32 11.23
C PHE A 113 -12.56 -1.16 12.10
N LEU A 114 -11.69 -0.23 12.46
CA LEU A 114 -12.04 0.97 13.23
C LEU A 114 -13.01 1.87 12.44
N ILE A 115 -12.84 2.04 11.13
CA ILE A 115 -13.78 2.81 10.31
C ILE A 115 -15.16 2.16 10.31
N VAL A 116 -15.24 0.83 10.18
CA VAL A 116 -16.51 0.09 10.27
C VAL A 116 -17.15 0.28 11.66
N LEU A 117 -16.34 0.25 12.72
CA LEU A 117 -16.79 0.42 14.11
C LEU A 117 -17.26 1.85 14.41
N PHE A 118 -16.48 2.86 14.03
CA PHE A 118 -16.75 4.28 14.27
C PHE A 118 -17.82 4.87 13.35
N ARG A 119 -18.02 4.33 12.14
CA ARG A 119 -19.10 4.81 11.25
C ARG A 119 -20.49 4.30 11.62
N GLY A 120 -20.64 3.35 12.54
CA GLY A 120 -21.95 2.89 13.01
C GLY A 120 -22.86 2.28 11.92
N GLN A 121 -22.33 1.95 10.74
CA GLN A 121 -23.09 1.41 9.59
C GLN A 121 -23.13 -0.12 9.55
N LEU A 122 -22.80 -0.79 10.66
CA LEU A 122 -23.00 -2.24 10.86
C LEU A 122 -24.37 -2.73 10.35
N PRO A 123 -25.52 -2.07 10.63
CA PRO A 123 -26.82 -2.55 10.14
C PRO A 123 -27.05 -2.31 8.63
N LEU A 124 -26.45 -1.29 8.01
CA LEU A 124 -26.59 -0.99 6.57
C LEU A 124 -25.75 -1.95 5.71
N THR A 125 -24.56 -2.33 6.19
CA THR A 125 -23.71 -3.33 5.54
C THR A 125 -24.28 -4.75 5.72
N LEU A 126 -24.79 -5.12 6.91
CA LEU A 126 -25.48 -6.39 7.12
C LEU A 126 -26.80 -6.50 6.34
N ALA A 127 -27.59 -5.41 6.28
CA ALA A 127 -28.84 -5.41 5.51
C ALA A 127 -28.57 -5.58 4.00
N ARG A 128 -27.49 -4.99 3.47
CA ARG A 128 -27.08 -5.17 2.06
C ARG A 128 -26.54 -6.57 1.78
N TYR A 129 -25.70 -7.14 2.64
CA TYR A 129 -25.24 -8.54 2.51
C TYR A 129 -26.40 -9.54 2.65
N GLY A 130 -27.35 -9.28 3.56
CA GLY A 130 -28.57 -10.09 3.70
C GLY A 130 -29.51 -10.01 2.49
N LEU A 131 -29.63 -8.83 1.86
CA LEU A 131 -30.36 -8.68 0.61
C LEU A 131 -29.63 -9.32 -0.58
N MET A 132 -28.30 -9.23 -0.68
CA MET A 132 -27.52 -9.87 -1.74
C MET A 132 -27.59 -11.41 -1.65
N PHE A 133 -27.60 -11.96 -0.44
CA PHE A 133 -27.77 -13.40 -0.23
C PHE A 133 -29.18 -13.90 -0.60
N LYS A 134 -30.23 -13.06 -0.40
CA LYS A 134 -31.61 -13.36 -0.83
C LYS A 134 -31.87 -13.10 -2.31
N ALA A 135 -31.21 -12.13 -2.93
CA ALA A 135 -31.58 -11.64 -4.27
C ALA A 135 -30.75 -12.24 -5.42
N ARG A 136 -29.60 -12.88 -5.18
CA ARG A 136 -28.68 -13.39 -6.23
C ARG A 136 -28.39 -12.37 -7.36
N ALA A 137 -28.51 -11.08 -7.07
CA ALA A 137 -28.37 -10.01 -8.05
C ALA A 137 -27.54 -8.88 -7.46
N TYR A 138 -26.53 -8.45 -8.22
CA TYR A 138 -25.60 -7.40 -7.84
C TYR A 138 -26.27 -6.03 -8.09
N LEU A 139 -26.64 -5.33 -7.03
CA LEU A 139 -27.18 -3.97 -7.12
C LEU A 139 -26.06 -2.95 -6.92
N ALA A 140 -25.70 -2.24 -7.99
CA ALA A 140 -24.71 -1.17 -7.94
C ALA A 140 -25.22 0.01 -7.07
N PRO A 141 -24.39 0.60 -6.18
CA PRO A 141 -24.82 1.69 -5.31
C PRO A 141 -24.99 3.02 -6.06
N ALA A 142 -26.01 3.80 -5.69
CA ALA A 142 -26.31 5.12 -6.26
C ALA A 142 -25.28 6.19 -5.88
N SER A 143 -25.07 7.12 -6.81
CA SER A 143 -23.95 8.07 -6.92
C SER A 143 -24.01 9.33 -6.04
N HIS A 144 -24.68 9.30 -4.87
CA HIS A 144 -24.88 10.53 -4.07
C HIS A 144 -24.61 10.44 -2.56
N GLU A 145 -23.91 9.40 -2.09
CA GLU A 145 -23.47 9.34 -0.69
C GLU A 145 -21.98 9.71 -0.56
N VAL A 146 -21.68 10.62 0.39
CA VAL A 146 -20.33 11.00 0.87
C VAL A 146 -19.56 9.80 1.47
N ALA A 147 -20.14 8.60 1.41
CA ALA A 147 -19.53 7.29 1.64
C ALA A 147 -18.54 6.85 0.55
N GLY A 148 -18.41 7.60 -0.55
CA GLY A 148 -17.50 7.29 -1.68
C GLY A 148 -16.05 7.78 -1.55
N LYS A 149 -15.55 8.17 -0.36
CA LYS A 149 -14.13 8.52 -0.19
C LYS A 149 -13.33 7.27 0.20
N PRO A 150 -12.58 6.65 -0.73
CA PRO A 150 -11.72 5.52 -0.39
C PRO A 150 -10.70 5.97 0.66
N PHE A 151 -10.60 5.18 1.72
CA PHE A 151 -9.61 5.41 2.76
C PHE A 151 -8.22 5.32 2.12
N PRO A 152 -7.35 6.30 2.36
CA PRO A 152 -6.07 6.36 1.68
C PRO A 152 -5.12 5.31 2.27
N TYR A 153 -5.14 4.11 1.69
CA TYR A 153 -4.29 2.99 2.10
C TYR A 153 -2.80 3.34 1.99
N SER A 154 -2.47 4.35 1.18
CA SER A 154 -1.15 4.98 1.12
C SER A 154 -0.60 5.39 2.49
N VAL A 155 -1.46 5.80 3.43
CA VAL A 155 -1.06 6.15 4.80
C VAL A 155 -0.63 4.91 5.58
N ALA A 156 -1.33 3.79 5.41
CA ALA A 156 -0.96 2.52 6.02
C ALA A 156 0.38 2.02 5.46
N VAL A 157 0.62 2.18 4.16
CA VAL A 157 1.91 1.82 3.54
C VAL A 157 3.05 2.70 4.05
N LEU A 158 2.82 4.01 4.18
CA LEU A 158 3.81 4.94 4.75
C LEU A 158 4.13 4.60 6.21
N LEU A 159 3.13 4.29 7.02
CA LEU A 159 3.33 3.91 8.42
C LEU A 159 4.01 2.54 8.56
N GLY A 160 3.62 1.56 7.74
CA GLY A 160 4.24 0.23 7.74
C GLY A 160 5.70 0.25 7.29
N THR A 161 6.02 1.05 6.27
CA THR A 161 7.41 1.25 5.82
C THR A 161 8.25 2.00 6.84
N LEU A 162 7.72 3.06 7.47
CA LEU A 162 8.39 3.72 8.60
C LEU A 162 8.66 2.74 9.75
N GLY A 163 7.65 1.98 10.16
CA GLY A 163 7.76 0.99 11.23
C GLY A 163 8.82 -0.07 10.95
N SER A 164 8.88 -0.57 9.71
CA SER A 164 9.91 -1.54 9.29
C SER A 164 11.32 -0.94 9.36
N VAL A 165 11.51 0.29 8.87
CA VAL A 165 12.82 0.98 8.90
C VAL A 165 13.27 1.31 10.33
N TYR A 166 12.32 1.66 11.21
CA TYR A 166 12.58 1.88 12.63
C TYR A 166 12.92 0.59 13.37
N TRP A 167 12.19 -0.50 13.12
CA TRP A 167 12.46 -1.81 13.72
C TRP A 167 13.86 -2.31 13.37
N MET A 168 14.26 -2.15 12.10
CA MET A 168 15.62 -2.48 11.64
C MET A 168 16.74 -1.64 12.25
N ASN A 169 16.47 -0.41 12.70
CA ASN A 169 17.51 0.41 13.34
C ASN A 169 17.77 0.01 14.80
N PHE A 170 16.85 -0.72 15.44
CA PHE A 170 16.91 -1.07 16.86
C PHE A 170 17.19 -2.55 17.16
N SER A 171 17.31 -3.40 16.13
CA SER A 171 17.67 -4.83 16.20
C SER A 171 19.06 -5.09 15.63
#